data_AF-A0A1H3N9X7-F1
#
_entry.id   AF-A0A1H3N9X7-F1
#
_cell.length_a   1.000
_cell.length_b   1.000
_cell.length_c   1.000
_cell.angle_alpha   90.00
_cell.angle_beta   90.00
_cell.angle_gamma   90.00
#
_symmetry.space_group_name_H-M   'P 1'
#
loop_
_entity.id
_entity.type
_entity.pdbx_description
1 polymer ?
#
loop_
_entity_poly.entity_id
_entity_poly.type
_entity_poly.pdbx_seq_one_letter_code
_entity_poly.pdbx_strand_id
1 'polypeptide(L)'
;MARGTNRADLVLPESHRQMLTELSGSRAAPAREVERAKVLAAGVPVGLKDTFHRPKEPEILADAKAWVVSLACTKPKDHGLAAELWTLSALMRSPACKRSA
;
A
#
# COMPACT_ATOMS: atom_id res chain seq x y z
N MET A 1 30.42 -21.90 13.81
CA MET A 1 29.99 -21.29 15.08
C MET A 1 30.20 -19.78 14.97
N ALA A 2 29.17 -18.95 15.18
CA ALA A 2 29.32 -17.49 15.12
C ALA A 2 30.21 -17.00 16.27
N ARG A 3 31.19 -16.14 15.98
CA ARG A 3 32.08 -15.55 17.00
C ARG A 3 31.29 -14.50 17.79
N GLY A 4 31.19 -14.66 19.11
CA GLY A 4 30.50 -13.70 19.97
C GLY A 4 31.13 -12.31 19.86
N THR A 5 30.31 -11.28 19.71
CA THR A 5 30.75 -9.88 19.68
C THR A 5 30.51 -9.23 21.04
N ASN A 6 31.54 -8.66 21.67
CA ASN A 6 31.44 -7.90 22.92
C ASN A 6 30.84 -6.49 22.73
N ARG A 7 29.89 -6.32 21.81
CA ARG A 7 29.24 -5.01 21.59
C ARG A 7 28.19 -4.82 22.68
N ALA A 8 28.18 -3.64 23.28
CA ALA A 8 27.15 -3.26 24.23
C ALA A 8 25.77 -3.25 23.54
N ASP A 9 24.72 -3.55 24.31
CA ASP A 9 23.35 -3.41 23.84
C ASP A 9 23.06 -1.95 23.47
N LEU A 10 22.36 -1.77 22.35
CA LEU A 10 21.99 -0.46 21.86
C LEU A 10 20.89 0.14 22.76
N VAL A 11 21.30 0.90 23.77
CA VAL A 11 20.37 1.68 24.61
C VAL A 11 20.15 3.04 23.96
N LEU A 12 19.00 3.24 23.31
CA LEU A 12 18.63 4.53 22.73
C LEU A 12 18.03 5.48 23.79
N PRO A 13 18.43 6.76 23.80
CA PRO A 13 17.74 7.78 24.57
C PRO A 13 16.33 8.03 24.01
N GLU A 14 15.43 8.52 24.85
CA GLU A 14 14.02 8.69 24.49
C GLU A 14 13.78 9.62 23.31
N SER A 15 14.59 10.68 23.16
CA SER A 15 14.53 11.59 22.01
C SER A 15 14.79 10.88 20.68
N HIS A 16 15.76 9.96 20.65
CA HIS A 16 16.04 9.18 19.44
C HIS A 16 14.91 8.19 19.15
N ARG A 17 14.27 7.63 20.19
CA ARG A 17 13.10 6.75 20.01
C ARG A 17 11.90 7.48 19.43
N GLN A 18 11.63 8.71 19.88
CA GLN A 18 10.56 9.55 19.35
C GLN A 18 10.80 9.88 17.87
N MET A 19 12.01 10.33 17.52
CA MET A 19 12.38 10.60 16.13
C MET A 19 12.24 9.37 15.22
N LEU A 20 12.68 8.20 15.69
CA LEU A 20 12.54 6.95 14.92
C LEU A 20 11.08 6.52 14.79
N THR A 21 10.25 6.78 15.81
CA THR A 21 8.81 6.50 15.76
C THR A 21 8.13 7.37 14.71
N GLU A 22 8.44 8.66 14.64
CA GLU A 22 7.95 9.57 13.60
C GLU A 22 8.39 9.13 12.20
N LEU A 23 9.68 8.81 12.02
CA LEU A 23 10.23 8.36 10.74
C LEU A 23 9.61 7.04 10.27
N SER A 24 9.31 6.14 11.20
CA SER A 24 8.68 4.84 10.91
C SER A 24 7.24 4.95 10.38
N GLY A 25 6.55 6.06 10.66
CA GLY A 25 5.21 6.37 10.16
C GLY A 25 5.20 7.27 8.92
N SER A 26 6.38 7.70 8.44
CA SER A 26 6.48 8.62 7.31
C SER A 26 6.07 7.96 6.00
N ARG A 27 5.30 8.68 5.18
CA ARG A 27 4.86 8.25 3.84
C ARG A 27 5.75 8.78 2.71
N ALA A 28 6.61 9.75 3.01
CA ALA A 28 7.48 10.40 2.03
C ALA A 28 8.94 9.91 2.10
N ALA A 29 9.31 9.24 3.19
CA ALA A 29 10.64 8.68 3.36
C ALA A 29 10.83 7.42 2.50
N PRO A 30 12.07 7.11 2.08
CA PRO A 30 12.36 5.89 1.34
C PRO A 30 12.05 4.65 2.21
N ALA A 31 11.42 3.63 1.61
CA ALA A 31 10.97 2.43 2.33
C ALA A 31 12.08 1.76 3.18
N ARG A 32 13.31 1.73 2.66
CA ARG A 32 14.47 1.17 3.39
C ARG A 32 14.76 1.90 4.70
N GLU A 33 14.55 3.21 4.75
CA GLU A 33 14.79 4.04 5.92
C GLU A 33 13.66 3.90 6.94
N VAL A 34 12.41 3.83 6.46
CA VAL A 34 11.23 3.52 7.27
C VAL A 34 11.38 2.16 7.96
N GLU A 35 11.77 1.12 7.23
CA GLU A 35 11.97 -0.22 7.82
C GLU A 35 13.13 -0.26 8.81
N ARG A 36 14.24 0.45 8.53
CA ARG A 36 15.33 0.61 9.50
C ARG A 36 14.88 1.30 10.77
N ALA A 37 14.04 2.34 10.65
CA ALA A 37 13.50 3.03 11.81
C ALA A 37 12.62 2.10 12.67
N LYS A 38 11.79 1.26 12.05
CA LYS A 38 11.00 0.23 12.75
C LYS A 38 11.88 -0.77 13.49
N VAL A 39 12.95 -1.26 12.86
CA VAL A 39 13.90 -2.19 13.50
C VAL A 39 14.58 -1.54 14.70
N LEU A 40 15.04 -0.29 14.56
CA LEU A 40 15.76 0.42 15.63
C LEU A 40 14.84 0.85 16.78
N ALA A 41 13.57 1.17 16.50
CA ALA A 41 12.60 1.60 17.51
C ALA A 41 11.96 0.43 18.27
N ALA A 42 11.60 -0.66 17.57
CA ALA A 42 10.75 -1.72 18.12
C ALA A 42 11.33 -3.14 17.93
N GLY A 43 12.51 -3.26 17.33
CA GLY A 43 13.23 -4.52 17.15
C GLY A 43 13.01 -5.20 15.80
N VAL A 44 13.89 -6.17 15.50
CA VAL A 44 13.90 -6.96 14.25
C VAL A 44 12.55 -7.58 13.88
N PRO A 45 11.77 -8.21 14.79
CA PRO A 45 10.51 -8.82 14.38
C PRO A 45 9.44 -7.81 13.95
N VAL A 46 9.57 -6.54 14.33
CA VAL A 46 8.63 -5.48 13.91
C VAL A 46 9.00 -4.93 12.54
N GLY A 47 10.29 -4.67 12.28
CA GLY A 47 10.74 -4.20 10.96
C GLY A 47 10.85 -5.29 9.90
N LEU A 48 10.70 -6.57 10.27
CA LEU A 48 10.56 -7.67 9.31
C LEU A 48 9.10 -7.89 8.88
N LYS A 49 8.13 -7.36 9.63
CA LYS A 49 6.72 -7.43 9.24
C LYS A 49 6.49 -6.44 8.11
N ASP A 50 6.07 -6.96 6.95
CA ASP A 50 5.50 -6.17 5.86
C ASP A 50 4.19 -5.52 6.37
N THR A 51 4.37 -4.41 7.07
CA THR A 51 3.28 -3.65 7.68
C THR A 51 2.68 -2.82 6.56
N PHE A 52 1.62 -3.37 5.96
CA PHE A 52 0.74 -2.71 4.99
C PHE A 52 0.72 -1.19 5.19
N HIS A 53 1.30 -0.43 4.27
CA HIS A 53 1.35 1.04 4.33
C HIS A 53 -0.02 1.69 4.02
N ARG A 54 -1.09 0.91 3.96
CA ARG A 54 -2.46 1.40 3.83
C ARG A 54 -3.14 1.36 5.20
N PRO A 55 -3.35 2.51 5.85
CA PRO A 55 -4.04 2.57 7.14
C PRO A 55 -5.53 2.19 7.05
N LYS A 56 -6.09 2.11 5.83
CA LYS A 56 -7.46 1.67 5.58
C LYS A 56 -7.45 0.48 4.64
N GLU A 57 -8.23 -0.55 4.97
CA GLU A 57 -8.43 -1.71 4.11
C GLU A 57 -9.01 -1.27 2.75
N PRO A 58 -8.63 -1.89 1.63
CA PRO A 58 -9.23 -1.59 0.33
C PRO A 58 -10.73 -1.89 0.33
N GLU A 59 -11.53 -0.86 0.54
CA GLU A 59 -12.99 -0.92 0.46
C GLU A 59 -13.46 -0.48 -0.92
N ILE A 60 -14.24 -1.34 -1.60
CA ILE A 60 -15.00 -0.92 -2.78
C ILE A 60 -16.27 -0.22 -2.28
N LEU A 61 -16.28 1.12 -2.35
CA LEU A 61 -17.43 1.96 -1.99
C LEU A 61 -18.70 1.53 -2.74
N ALA A 62 -19.86 1.66 -2.11
CA ALA A 62 -21.14 1.29 -2.72
C ALA A 62 -21.41 2.04 -4.04
N ASP A 63 -21.02 3.32 -4.10
CA ASP A 63 -21.11 4.13 -5.32
C ASP A 63 -20.21 3.59 -6.45
N ALA A 64 -18.98 3.17 -6.11
CA ALA A 64 -18.09 2.51 -7.08
C ALA A 64 -18.70 1.21 -7.62
N LYS A 65 -19.39 0.43 -6.78
CA LYS A 65 -20.12 -0.77 -7.24
C LYS A 65 -21.27 -0.41 -8.17
N ALA A 66 -22.08 0.59 -7.81
CA ALA A 66 -23.21 1.03 -8.61
C ALA A 66 -22.77 1.57 -9.98
N TRP A 67 -21.67 2.33 -10.01
CA TRP A 67 -21.08 2.83 -11.24
C TRP A 67 -20.59 1.71 -12.15
N VAL A 68 -19.89 0.69 -11.62
CA VAL A 68 -19.45 -0.48 -12.41
C VAL A 68 -20.64 -1.22 -13.03
N VAL A 69 -21.72 -1.40 -12.27
CA VAL A 69 -22.95 -2.05 -12.77
C VAL A 69 -23.60 -1.22 -13.86
N SER A 70 -23.72 0.10 -13.66
CA SER A 70 -24.26 1.02 -14.67
C SER A 70 -23.46 0.95 -15.98
N LEU A 71 -22.13 0.94 -15.91
CA LEU A 71 -21.26 0.80 -17.08
C LEU A 71 -21.45 -0.55 -17.78
N ALA A 72 -21.54 -1.64 -17.02
CA ALA A 72 -21.75 -2.99 -17.58
C ALA A 72 -23.10 -3.14 -18.31
N CYS A 73 -24.11 -2.33 -17.97
CA CYS A 73 -25.40 -2.29 -18.64
C CYS A 73 -25.41 -1.48 -19.95
N THR A 74 -24.32 -0.80 -20.30
CA THR A 74 -24.16 -0.07 -21.58
C THR A 74 -23.35 -0.87 -22.59
N LYS A 75 -23.50 -0.59 -23.89
CA LYS A 75 -22.73 -1.32 -24.91
C LYS A 75 -21.30 -0.77 -24.98
N PRO A 76 -20.26 -1.61 -25.14
CA PRO A 76 -18.89 -1.13 -25.27
C PRO A 76 -18.70 -0.18 -26.47
N LYS A 77 -19.50 -0.37 -27.54
CA LYS A 77 -19.52 0.51 -28.72
C LYS A 77 -19.85 1.97 -28.40
N ASP A 78 -20.73 2.21 -27.43
CA ASP A 78 -21.10 3.57 -27.02
C ASP A 78 -19.91 4.30 -26.37
N HIS A 79 -18.90 3.53 -25.95
CA HIS A 79 -17.63 4.01 -25.39
C HIS A 79 -16.46 3.92 -26.38
N GLY A 80 -16.74 3.77 -27.68
CA GLY A 80 -15.73 3.73 -28.74
C GLY A 80 -14.92 2.44 -28.82
N LEU A 81 -15.40 1.34 -28.23
CA LEU A 81 -14.76 0.03 -28.30
C LEU A 81 -15.32 -0.80 -29.45
N ALA A 82 -14.46 -1.59 -30.11
CA ALA A 82 -14.88 -2.50 -31.19
C ALA A 82 -15.58 -3.77 -30.70
N ALA A 83 -15.59 -4.03 -29.38
CA ALA A 83 -16.22 -5.21 -28.80
C ALA A 83 -17.76 -5.06 -28.72
N GLU A 84 -18.49 -6.12 -29.06
CA GLU A 84 -19.96 -6.17 -28.93
C GLU A 84 -20.42 -6.40 -27.49
N LEU A 85 -19.60 -7.07 -26.68
CA LEU A 85 -19.92 -7.49 -25.32
C LEU A 85 -18.76 -7.16 -24.37
N TRP A 86 -19.10 -6.87 -23.11
CA TRP A 86 -18.11 -6.73 -22.06
C TRP A 86 -17.52 -8.08 -21.65
N THR A 87 -16.21 -8.12 -21.44
CA THR A 87 -15.55 -9.14 -20.61
C THR A 87 -14.98 -8.45 -19.37
N LEU A 88 -14.79 -9.18 -18.26
CA LEU A 88 -14.23 -8.59 -17.03
C LEU A 88 -12.88 -7.87 -17.29
N SER A 89 -12.01 -8.51 -18.06
CA SER A 89 -10.72 -7.94 -18.46
C SER A 89 -10.86 -6.70 -19.35
N ALA A 90 -11.82 -6.71 -20.29
CA ALA A 90 -12.06 -5.56 -21.16
C ALA A 90 -12.66 -4.37 -20.40
N LEU A 91 -13.59 -4.64 -19.47
CA LEU A 91 -14.20 -3.61 -18.62
C LEU A 91 -13.12 -2.91 -17.76
N MET A 92 -12.26 -3.67 -17.10
CA MET A 92 -11.17 -3.13 -16.28
C MET A 92 -10.15 -2.31 -17.08
N ARG A 93 -9.89 -2.68 -18.34
CA ARG A 93 -8.92 -1.99 -19.21
C ARG A 93 -9.53 -0.84 -20.01
N SER A 94 -10.86 -0.71 -19.97
CA SER A 94 -11.59 0.29 -20.76
C SER A 94 -11.20 1.72 -20.39
N PRO A 95 -11.25 2.66 -21.34
CA PRO A 95 -10.99 4.07 -21.06
C PRO A 95 -12.01 4.67 -20.07
N ALA A 96 -13.21 4.10 -19.96
CA ALA A 96 -14.23 4.48 -18.98
C ALA A 96 -13.79 4.15 -17.53
N CYS A 97 -13.09 3.02 -17.32
CA CYS A 97 -12.60 2.60 -16.00
C CYS A 97 -11.39 3.42 -15.50
N LYS A 98 -10.60 4.01 -16.39
CA LYS A 98 -9.41 4.80 -16.01
C LYS A 98 -9.72 6.19 -15.45
N ARG A 99 -10.95 6.69 -15.65
CA ARG A 99 -11.32 8.08 -15.33
C ARG A 99 -11.95 8.26 -13.94
N SER A 100 -12.20 7.16 -13.23
CA SER A 100 -12.86 7.12 -11.91
C SER A 100 -11.90 6.79 -10.75
N ALA A 101 -10.58 6.84 -10.97
CA ALA A 101 -9.55 6.58 -9.96
C ALA A 101 -8.73 7.83 -9.64
#